data_AF-A0A3N6BRZ1-F1
#
_entry.id   AF-A0A3N6BRZ1-F1
#
_cell.length_a   1.000
_cell.length_b   1.000
_cell.length_c   1.000
_cell.angle_alpha   90.00
_cell.angle_beta   90.00
_cell.angle_gamma   90.00
#
_symmetry.space_group_name_H-M   'P 1'
#
loop_
_entity.id
_entity.type
_entity.pdbx_description
1 polymer ?
#
loop_
_entity_poly.entity_id
_entity_poly.type
_entity_poly.pdbx_seq_one_letter_code
_entity_poly.pdbx_strand_id
1 'polypeptide(L)'
;MPVYKLSFLCVVFNVTFSIISFLAAYFDGIIFQTLSIGIFFLPPMVTFCGVLLGIGAIVLKESFIKSITAIGLNIAYIFANYYVLLNF
;
A
#
# COMPACT_ATOMS: atom_id res chain seq x y z
N MET A 1 11.03 4.45 16.76
CA MET A 1 11.02 4.91 15.35
C MET A 1 9.71 5.67 15.14
N PRO A 2 9.69 6.84 14.46
CA PRO A 2 8.47 7.61 14.30
C PRO A 2 7.39 6.79 13.57
N VAL A 3 6.18 6.77 14.08
CA VAL A 3 5.08 5.95 13.57
C VAL A 3 4.66 6.40 12.16
N TYR A 4 4.77 7.70 11.86
CA TYR A 4 4.54 8.19 10.49
C TYR A 4 5.49 7.54 9.47
N LYS A 5 6.73 7.19 9.84
CA LYS A 5 7.68 6.51 8.92
C LYS A 5 7.24 5.08 8.62
N LEU A 6 6.65 4.39 9.58
CA LEU A 6 6.06 3.06 9.37
C LEU A 6 4.84 3.14 8.44
N SER A 7 4.00 4.17 8.58
CA SER A 7 2.89 4.44 7.66
C SER A 7 3.37 4.70 6.23
N PHE A 8 4.48 5.43 6.04
CA PHE A 8 5.12 5.59 4.73
C PHE A 8 5.71 4.28 4.17
N LEU A 9 6.27 3.43 5.02
CA LEU A 9 6.77 2.12 4.60
C LEU A 9 5.65 1.23 4.05
N CYS A 10 4.42 1.32 4.58
CA CYS A 10 3.26 0.64 4.02
C CYS A 10 2.99 1.08 2.57
N VAL A 11 3.08 2.38 2.28
CA VAL A 11 2.93 2.91 0.91
C VAL A 11 4.03 2.37 0.01
N VAL A 12 5.30 2.45 0.46
CA VAL A 12 6.44 1.97 -0.31
C VAL A 12 6.30 0.48 -0.62
N PHE A 13 5.98 -0.33 0.38
CA PHE A 13 5.75 -1.77 0.23
C PHE A 13 4.67 -2.07 -0.82
N ASN A 14 3.56 -1.36 -0.75
CA ASN A 14 2.45 -1.53 -1.68
C ASN A 14 2.84 -1.17 -3.13
N VAL A 15 3.61 -0.09 -3.31
CA VAL A 15 4.11 0.30 -4.64
C VAL A 15 5.13 -0.71 -5.17
N THR A 16 6.11 -1.13 -4.37
CA THR A 16 7.08 -2.15 -4.81
C THR A 16 6.42 -3.48 -5.10
N PHE A 17 5.44 -3.89 -4.28
CA PHE A 17 4.67 -5.11 -4.52
C PHE A 17 3.91 -5.07 -5.85
N SER A 18 3.30 -3.94 -6.20
CA SER A 18 2.66 -3.74 -7.51
C SER A 18 3.66 -3.82 -8.67
N ILE A 19 4.84 -3.22 -8.55
CA ILE A 19 5.88 -3.27 -9.59
C ILE A 19 6.37 -4.71 -9.79
N ILE A 20 6.66 -5.42 -8.69
CA ILE A 20 7.10 -6.83 -8.74
C ILE A 20 6.02 -7.70 -9.36
N SER A 21 4.75 -7.48 -9.01
CA SER A 21 3.61 -8.21 -9.57
C SER A 21 3.47 -7.99 -11.08
N PHE A 22 3.65 -6.74 -11.55
CA PHE A 22 3.65 -6.41 -12.97
C PHE A 22 4.82 -7.07 -13.71
N LEU A 23 6.02 -7.07 -13.12
CA LEU A 23 7.19 -7.73 -13.70
C LEU A 23 7.00 -9.25 -13.77
N ALA A 24 6.47 -9.87 -12.72
CA ALA A 24 6.23 -11.31 -12.66
C ALA A 24 5.20 -11.78 -13.70
N ALA A 25 4.20 -10.95 -14.02
CA ALA A 25 3.23 -11.21 -15.09
C ALA A 25 3.88 -11.43 -16.46
N TYR A 26 5.05 -10.82 -16.69
CA TYR A 26 5.77 -10.88 -17.96
C TYR A 26 6.60 -12.15 -18.15
N PHE A 27 6.94 -12.86 -17.07
CA PHE A 27 7.88 -13.99 -17.11
C PHE A 27 7.20 -15.36 -17.03
N ASP A 28 6.08 -15.53 -16.32
CA ASP A 28 5.37 -16.83 -16.30
C ASP A 28 3.95 -16.78 -15.67
N GLY A 29 2.99 -17.49 -16.25
CA GLY A 29 1.57 -17.44 -15.86
C GLY A 29 1.22 -18.14 -14.53
N ILE A 30 2.04 -19.09 -14.09
CA ILE A 30 1.84 -19.85 -12.84
C ILE A 30 2.24 -19.01 -11.61
N ILE A 31 3.30 -18.20 -11.75
CA ILE A 31 3.74 -17.24 -10.73
C ILE A 31 2.69 -16.14 -10.56
N PHE A 32 2.04 -15.72 -11.66
CA PHE A 32 0.95 -14.76 -11.64
C PHE A 32 -0.30 -15.25 -10.87
N GLN A 33 -0.64 -16.54 -10.94
CA GLN A 33 -1.80 -17.11 -10.21
C GLN A 33 -1.58 -17.22 -8.69
N THR A 34 -0.35 -17.43 -8.24
CA THR A 34 -0.03 -17.46 -6.79
C THR A 34 0.13 -16.04 -6.23
N LEU A 35 0.66 -15.11 -7.04
CA LEU A 35 0.70 -13.69 -6.69
C LEU A 35 -0.67 -13.03 -6.74
N SER A 36 -1.61 -13.44 -7.61
CA SER A 36 -2.93 -12.79 -7.75
C SER A 36 -3.78 -12.85 -6.47
N ILE A 37 -3.72 -13.96 -5.71
CA ILE A 37 -4.37 -14.06 -4.40
C ILE A 37 -3.70 -13.10 -3.41
N GLY A 38 -2.37 -13.00 -3.44
CA GLY A 38 -1.63 -12.02 -2.65
C GLY A 38 -1.97 -10.56 -3.02
N ILE A 39 -2.16 -10.26 -4.31
CA ILE A 39 -2.48 -8.93 -4.84
C ILE A 39 -3.89 -8.47 -4.45
N PHE A 40 -4.84 -9.39 -4.30
CA PHE A 40 -6.20 -9.04 -3.91
C PHE A 40 -6.33 -8.73 -2.41
N PHE A 41 -5.59 -9.42 -1.55
CA PHE A 41 -5.77 -9.32 -0.10
C PHE A 41 -4.68 -8.50 0.61
N LEU A 42 -3.42 -8.62 0.17
CA LEU A 42 -2.28 -8.04 0.89
C LEU A 42 -2.20 -6.51 0.76
N PRO A 43 -2.33 -5.90 -0.43
CA PRO A 43 -2.27 -4.44 -0.55
C PRO A 43 -3.37 -3.69 0.21
N PRO A 44 -4.66 -4.14 0.20
CA PRO A 44 -5.71 -3.53 1.02
C PRO A 44 -5.47 -3.66 2.53
N MET A 45 -4.93 -4.80 3.00
CA MET A 45 -4.59 -4.96 4.42
C MET A 45 -3.44 -4.04 4.83
N VAL A 46 -2.40 -3.91 3.99
CA VAL A 46 -1.24 -3.06 4.27
C VAL A 46 -1.58 -1.57 4.16
N THR A 47 -2.47 -1.16 3.25
CA THR A 47 -2.96 0.23 3.22
C THR A 47 -3.82 0.55 4.44
N PHE A 48 -4.70 -0.36 4.85
CA PHE A 48 -5.50 -0.19 6.07
C PHE A 48 -4.60 -0.04 7.31
N CYS A 49 -3.58 -0.89 7.43
CA CYS A 49 -2.56 -0.77 8.46
C CYS A 49 -1.82 0.58 8.38
N GLY A 50 -1.43 0.99 7.17
CA GLY A 50 -0.78 2.29 6.93
C GLY A 50 -1.63 3.49 7.36
N VAL A 51 -2.95 3.45 7.10
CA VAL A 51 -3.90 4.48 7.57
C VAL A 51 -4.01 4.49 9.08
N LEU A 52 -4.16 3.33 9.73
CA LEU A 52 -4.22 3.22 11.19
C LEU A 52 -2.93 3.71 11.86
N LEU A 53 -1.77 3.40 11.29
CA LEU A 53 -0.47 3.91 11.75
C LEU A 53 -0.38 5.43 11.59
N GLY A 54 -0.90 5.97 10.49
CA GLY A 54 -0.98 7.42 10.26
C GLY A 54 -1.90 8.12 11.27
N ILE A 55 -3.03 7.50 11.65
CA ILE A 55 -3.91 8.01 12.70
C ILE A 55 -3.20 7.91 14.06
N GLY A 56 -2.54 6.79 14.35
CA GLY A 56 -1.76 6.57 15.56
C GLY A 56 -0.65 7.62 15.75
N ALA A 57 0.05 7.99 14.68
CA ALA A 57 1.05 9.05 14.69
C ALA A 57 0.46 10.44 15.05
N ILE A 58 -0.79 10.72 14.67
CA ILE A 58 -1.50 11.94 15.11
C ILE A 58 -1.81 11.87 16.62
N VAL A 59 -2.29 10.73 17.11
CA VAL A 59 -2.58 10.51 18.54
C VAL A 59 -1.33 10.65 19.41
N LEU A 60 -0.18 10.17 18.90
CA LEU A 60 1.14 10.28 19.53
C LEU A 60 1.76 11.70 19.43
N LYS A 61 1.03 12.69 18.89
CA LYS A 61 1.49 14.07 18.68
C LYS A 61 2.76 14.17 17.84
N GLU A 62 2.96 13.25 16.90
CA GLU A 62 4.01 13.38 15.89
C GLU A 62 3.66 14.48 14.87
N SER A 63 4.51 14.68 13.86
CA SER A 63 4.31 15.73 12.85
C SER A 63 2.99 15.54 12.08
N PHE A 64 2.02 16.40 12.38
CA PHE A 64 0.67 16.36 11.81
C PHE A 64 0.66 16.33 10.28
N ILE A 65 1.45 17.19 9.64
CA ILE A 65 1.56 17.27 8.17
C ILE A 65 2.04 15.94 7.59
N LYS A 66 3.07 15.32 8.19
CA LYS A 66 3.63 14.05 7.71
C LYS A 66 2.65 12.88 7.91
N SER A 67 1.85 12.94 8.97
CA SER A 67 0.84 11.93 9.25
C SER A 67 -0.31 11.98 8.24
N ILE A 68 -0.83 13.17 7.97
CA ILE A 68 -1.90 13.36 7.00
C ILE A 68 -1.46 12.96 5.60
N THR A 69 -0.23 13.32 5.20
CA THR A 69 0.28 12.91 3.89
C THR A 69 0.43 11.39 3.79
N ALA A 70 0.89 10.72 4.85
CA ALA A 70 0.98 9.25 4.87
C ALA A 70 -0.40 8.58 4.78
N ILE A 71 -1.41 9.11 5.49
CA ILE A 71 -2.80 8.64 5.37
C ILE A 71 -3.32 8.84 3.95
N GLY A 72 -3.17 10.05 3.40
CA GLY A 72 -3.62 10.40 2.07
C GLY A 72 -2.99 9.52 0.98
N LEU A 73 -1.69 9.22 1.10
CA LEU A 73 -0.98 8.33 0.18
C LEU A 73 -1.48 6.87 0.26
N ASN A 74 -1.73 6.35 1.46
CA ASN A 74 -2.29 5.00 1.61
C ASN A 74 -3.70 4.91 1.01
N ILE A 75 -4.53 5.95 1.17
CA ILE A 75 -5.86 6.03 0.56
C ILE A 75 -5.76 6.16 -0.97
N ALA A 76 -4.90 7.06 -1.47
CA ALA A 76 -4.70 7.26 -2.90
C ALA A 76 -4.23 5.98 -3.61
N TYR A 77 -3.39 5.17 -2.94
CA TYR A 77 -2.97 3.88 -3.46
C TYR A 77 -4.16 2.93 -3.66
N ILE A 78 -5.14 2.89 -2.73
CA ILE A 78 -6.35 2.06 -2.90
C ILE A 78 -7.12 2.47 -4.15
N PHE A 79 -7.35 3.77 -4.34
CA PHE A 79 -8.05 4.28 -5.53
C PHE A 79 -7.31 3.94 -6.82
N ALA A 80 -5.98 4.12 -6.85
CA ALA A 80 -5.15 3.78 -7.99
C ALA A 80 -5.19 2.26 -8.29
N ASN A 81 -5.10 1.42 -7.26
CA ASN A 81 -5.15 -0.03 -7.39
C ASN A 81 -6.50 -0.49 -7.95
N TYR A 82 -7.63 0.02 -7.41
CA TYR A 82 -8.97 -0.26 -7.94
C TYR A 82 -9.16 0.19 -9.39
N TYR A 83 -8.64 1.37 -9.73
CA TYR A 83 -8.73 1.89 -11.10
C TYR A 83 -7.98 0.99 -12.09
N VAL A 84 -6.78 0.53 -11.72
CA VAL A 84 -6.02 -0.42 -12.54
C VAL A 84 -6.79 -1.74 -12.68
N LEU A 85 -7.32 -2.28 -11.59
CA LEU A 85 -8.04 -3.55 -11.59
C LEU A 85 -9.34 -3.52 -12.43
N LEU A 86 -10.01 -2.36 -12.50
CA LEU A 86 -11.20 -2.16 -13.35
C LEU A 86 -10.89 -2.02 -14.85
N ASN A 87 -9.66 -1.61 -15.20
CA ASN A 87 -9.27 -1.32 -16.59
C ASN A 87 -8.30 -2.35 -17.17
N PHE A 88 -7.97 -3.40 -16.42
CA PHE A 88 -7.18 -4.55 -16.86
C PHE A 88 -8.09 -5.72 -17.24
#